data_AF-A0A7G9SHR6-F1
#
_entry.id   AF-A0A7G9SHR6-F1
#
_cell.length_a   1.000
_cell.length_b   1.000
_cell.length_c   1.000
_cell.angle_alpha   90.00
_cell.angle_beta   90.00
_cell.angle_gamma   90.00
#
_symmetry.space_group_name_H-M   'P 1'
#
loop_
_entity.id
_entity.type
_entity.pdbx_description
1 polymer ?
#
loop_
_entity_poly.entity_id
_entity_poly.type
_entity_poly.pdbx_seq_one_letter_code
_entity_poly.pdbx_strand_id
1 'polypeptide(L)' 'MNPRLYRLTETLQRIDRALRREERQARPDAATLIGLRRLKSRAKALIGRALRRPATA' A
#
# COMPACT_ATOMS: atom_id res chain seq x y z
N MET A 1 15.03 -12.61 5.09
CA MET A 1 13.83 -11.78 4.81
C MET A 1 14.23 -10.67 3.83
N ASN A 2 13.57 -10.52 2.67
CA ASN A 2 13.97 -9.51 1.69
C ASN A 2 13.65 -8.09 2.24
N PRO A 3 14.66 -7.24 2.55
CA PRO A 3 14.43 -5.94 3.18
C PRO A 3 13.56 -5.00 2.35
N ARG A 4 13.61 -5.14 1.02
CA ARG A 4 12.76 -4.38 0.10
C ARG A 4 11.29 -4.80 0.22
N LEU A 5 11.03 -6.10 0.31
CA LEU A 5 9.68 -6.63 0.49
C LEU A 5 9.11 -6.20 1.85
N TYR A 6 9.92 -6.20 2.90
CA TYR A 6 9.52 -5.71 4.22
C TYR A 6 9.07 -4.24 4.16
N ARG A 7 9.88 -3.35 3.57
CA ARG A 7 9.53 -1.93 3.41
C ARG A 7 8.27 -1.70 2.58
N LEU A 8 8.07 -2.50 1.52
CA LEU A 8 6.87 -2.42 0.69
C LEU A 8 5.62 -2.84 1.46
N THR A 9 5.70 -3.93 2.23
CA THR A 9 4.59 -4.40 3.08
C THR A 9 4.29 -3.40 4.20
N GLU A 10 5.32 -2.81 4.83
CA GLU A 10 5.15 -1.76 5.83
C GLU A 10 4.44 -0.53 5.24
N THR A 11 4.86 -0.10 4.04
CA THR A 11 4.22 1.02 3.33
C THR A 11 2.75 0.72 3.04
N LEU A 12 2.43 -0.51 2.61
CA LEU A 12 1.05 -0.94 2.39
C LEU A 12 0.22 -0.86 3.69
N GLN A 13 0.76 -1.31 4.81
CA GLN A 13 0.09 -1.22 6.12
C GLN A 13 -0.16 0.23 6.55
N ARG A 14 0.78 1.15 6.29
CA ARG A 14 0.60 2.58 6.58
C ARG A 14 -0.53 3.18 5.75
N ILE A 15 -0.60 2.85 4.46
CA ILE A 15 -1.69 3.29 3.58
C ILE A 15 -3.04 2.73 4.05
N ASP A 16 -3.09 1.46 4.45
CA ASP A 16 -4.32 0.84 4.98
C ASP A 16 -4.80 1.50 6.28
N ARG A 17 -3.89 1.87 7.17
CA ARG A 17 -4.23 2.63 8.38
C ARG A 17 -4.78 4.02 8.03
N ALA A 18 -4.17 4.71 7.06
CA ALA A 18 -4.65 6.01 6.60
C ALA A 18 -6.05 5.92 5.98
N LEU A 19 -6.32 4.90 5.15
CA LEU A 19 -7.65 4.64 4.60
C LEU A 19 -8.69 4.43 5.69
N ARG A 20 -8.41 3.55 6.66
CA ARG A 20 -9.33 3.30 7.77
C ARG A 20 -9.57 4.52 8.63
N ARG A 21 -8.56 5.39 8.79
CA ARG A 21 -8.72 6.65 9.53
C ARG A 21 -9.64 7.61 8.77
N GLU A 22 -9.41 7.78 7.47
CA GLU A 22 -10.22 8.64 6.60
C GLU A 22 -11.67 8.16 6.51
N GLU A 23 -11.88 6.85 6.29
CA GLU A 23 -13.22 6.23 6.22
C GLU A 23 -14.00 6.30 7.53
N ARG A 24 -13.31 6.49 8.67
CA ARG A 24 -13.93 6.67 9.99
C ARG A 24 -14.23 8.12 10.34
N GLN A 25 -13.83 9.08 9.51
CA GLN A 25 -14.14 10.47 9.77
C GLN A 25 -15.64 10.72 9.58
N ALA A 26 -16.20 11.67 10.33
CA ALA A 26 -17.60 12.08 10.17
C ALA A 26 -17.88 12.68 8.78
N ARG A 27 -16.84 13.24 8.14
CA ARG A 27 -16.87 13.74 6.77
C ARG A 27 -15.62 13.28 6.03
N PRO A 28 -15.62 12.07 5.44
CA PRO A 28 -14.47 11.56 4.70
C PRO A 28 -14.20 12.42 3.46
N ASP A 29 -12.93 12.76 3.23
CA ASP A 29 -12.52 13.42 2.00
C ASP A 29 -12.36 12.40 0.85
N ALA A 30 -13.25 12.51 -0.14
CA ALA A 30 -13.25 11.66 -1.32
C ALA A 30 -11.94 11.74 -2.13
N ALA A 31 -11.32 12.93 -2.23
CA ALA A 31 -10.07 13.09 -2.96
C ALA A 31 -8.93 12.35 -2.26
N THR A 32 -8.85 12.48 -0.93
CA THR A 32 -7.90 11.74 -0.09
C THR A 32 -8.12 10.23 -0.19
N LEU A 33 -9.38 9.75 -0.12
CA LEU A 33 -9.70 8.33 -0.29
C LEU A 33 -9.27 7.78 -1.65
N ILE A 34 -9.53 8.52 -2.73
CA ILE A 34 -9.12 8.12 -4.09
C ILE A 34 -7.59 8.06 -4.19
N GLY A 35 -6.89 9.07 -3.65
CA GLY A 35 -5.42 9.10 -3.60
C GLY A 35 -4.84 7.89 -2.86
N LEU A 36 -5.36 7.61 -1.66
CA LEU A 36 -4.93 6.49 -0.84
C LEU A 36 -5.23 5.13 -1.49
N ARG A 37 -6.39 4.95 -2.12
CA ARG A 37 -6.73 3.72 -2.87
C ARG A 37 -5.78 3.51 -4.05
N ARG A 38 -5.43 4.57 -4.79
CA ARG A 38 -4.43 4.49 -5.87
C ARG A 38 -3.05 4.09 -5.34
N LEU A 39 -2.61 4.69 -4.24
CA LEU A 39 -1.34 4.34 -3.60
C LEU A 39 -1.32 2.88 -3.13
N LYS A 40 -2.43 2.39 -2.54
CA LYS A 40 -2.60 1.00 -2.13
C LYS A 40 -2.46 0.03 -3.31
N SER A 41 -3.13 0.33 -4.44
CA SER A 41 -3.04 -0.49 -5.65
C SER A 41 -1.63 -0.52 -6.23
N ARG A 42 -0.92 0.62 -6.23
CA ARG A 42 0.48 0.70 -6.67
C ARG A 42 1.40 -0.13 -5.76
N ALA A 43 1.25 -0.02 -4.43
CA ALA A 43 2.04 -0.80 -3.48
C ALA A 43 1.82 -2.31 -3.66
N LYS A 44 0.57 -2.76 -3.84
CA LYS A 44 0.25 -4.17 -4.15
C LYS A 44 0.90 -4.63 -5.45
N ALA A 45 0.90 -3.82 -6.50
CA ALA A 45 1.55 -4.15 -7.76
C ALA A 45 3.07 -4.28 -7.60
N LEU A 46 3.71 -3.39 -6.83
CA LEU A 46 5.15 -3.47 -6.54
C LEU A 46 5.50 -4.72 -5.73
N ILE A 47 4.70 -5.07 -4.72
CA ILE A 47 4.85 -6.32 -3.95
C ILE A 47 4.70 -7.52 -4.89
N GLY A 48 3.66 -7.54 -5.72
CA GLY A 48 3.44 -8.61 -6.68
C GLY A 48 4.59 -8.77 -7.66
N ARG A 49 5.19 -7.67 -8.15
CA ARG A 49 6.40 -7.70 -8.98
C ARG A 49 7.62 -8.20 -8.22
N ALA A 50 7.79 -7.79 -6.96
CA ALA A 50 8.91 -8.22 -6.12
C ALA A 50 8.82 -9.72 -5.77
N LEU A 51 7.61 -10.27 -5.60
CA LEU A 51 7.38 -11.68 -5.36
C LEU A 51 7.52 -12.53 -6.63
N ARG A 52 7.10 -11.99 -7.79
CA ARG A 52 7.21 -12.66 -9.11
C ARG A 52 8.60 -12.59 -9.72
N ARG A 53 9.55 -11.89 -9.11
CA ARG A 53 10.95 -11.95 -9.51
C ARG A 53 11.61 -12.97 -8.58
N PRO A 54 11.49 -14.30 -8.83
CA PRO A 54 12.36 -15.25 -8.16
C PRO A 54 13.78 -14.82 -8.50
N ALA A 55 14.67 -14.94 -7.52
CA ALA A 55 16.08 -14.61 -7.68
C ALA A 55 16.62 -15.28 -8.95
N THR A 56 16.73 -14.52 -10.04
CA THR A 56 17.77 -14.76 -11.03
C THR A 56 19.05 -14.26 -10.38
N ALA A 57 19.63 -15.16 -9.59
CA ALA A 57 20.99 -15.10 -9.09
C ALA A 57 21.72 -16.31 -9.67
#